data_AF-A0A968IHY9-F1
#
_entry.id   AF-A0A968IHY9-F1
#
_cell.length_a   1.000
_cell.length_b   1.000
_cell.length_c   1.000
_cell.angle_alpha   90.00
_cell.angle_beta   90.00
_cell.angle_gamma   90.00
#
_symmetry.space_group_name_H-M   'P 1'
#
loop_
_entity.id
_entity.type
_entity.pdbx_description
1 polymer ?
#
loop_
_entity_poly.entity_id
_entity_poly.type
_entity_poly.pdbx_seq_one_letter_code
_entity_poly.pdbx_strand_id
1 'polypeptide(L)'
;MGRRLIRDLSKKFIAQELFPIFDGFGNKFKDLSIRKKLNLGFGGLVLLTFLVVGRSYLSSISAVNEIKRTQELRVPIALSSANAKANLLQMSSNIGEYLATGEGEYRDRYQESRQIFEAELARMEKLSRTSSSAENQELIQQLRTTYEEWVVFPNRLFALRNNLLDNQPALRILQEEGEVPIAKIMADINAIVAEQKQRQPTSDNLNLLVNLTDLQRSFALLVSALNSYLVTQDPSFRYEYAKHFQEHQTAWEKIQAQRSLLDPNQQAKIENIQQNRQKFLALPQKIFAIVESENYRKDLSLFRTETVPRTRTMLSLLERSSQANSKVGLRIK
;
A
#
# COMPACT_ATOMS: atom_id res chain seq x y z
N MET A 1 10.02 -80.26 -20.66
CA MET A 1 10.96 -80.22 -21.80
C MET A 1 12.02 -79.17 -21.47
N GLY A 2 13.31 -79.54 -21.46
CA GLY A 2 14.40 -78.56 -21.59
C GLY A 2 14.95 -77.86 -20.34
N ARG A 3 15.29 -78.59 -19.27
CA ARG A 3 16.48 -78.24 -18.45
C ARG A 3 17.71 -78.47 -19.32
N ARG A 4 18.55 -77.46 -19.52
CA ARG A 4 20.01 -77.51 -19.81
C ARG A 4 20.40 -76.25 -20.55
N LEU A 5 21.06 -75.33 -19.84
CA LEU A 5 22.21 -74.54 -20.27
C LEU A 5 22.39 -73.44 -19.23
N ILE A 6 23.64 -73.12 -18.90
CA ILE A 6 24.07 -72.29 -17.77
C ILE A 6 24.17 -73.10 -16.45
N ARG A 7 24.93 -74.18 -16.51
CA ARG A 7 25.58 -74.80 -15.34
C ARG A 7 26.91 -75.40 -15.78
N ASP A 8 27.80 -74.58 -16.32
CA ASP A 8 29.22 -74.96 -16.48
C ASP A 8 30.19 -73.79 -16.72
N LEU A 9 30.14 -72.76 -15.87
CA LEU A 9 31.30 -71.88 -15.65
C LEU A 9 31.61 -71.85 -14.15
N SER A 10 31.85 -73.07 -13.67
CA SER A 10 32.31 -73.39 -12.33
C SER A 10 33.82 -73.11 -12.24
N LYS A 11 34.17 -72.23 -11.30
CA LYS A 11 35.36 -72.37 -10.43
C LYS A 11 36.75 -72.11 -11.03
N LYS A 12 36.94 -71.11 -11.88
CA LYS A 12 38.30 -70.69 -12.29
C LYS A 12 38.59 -69.20 -12.45
N PHE A 13 37.77 -68.29 -11.91
CA PHE A 13 38.01 -66.85 -12.12
C PHE A 13 37.67 -65.92 -10.94
N ILE A 14 37.72 -66.44 -9.71
CA ILE A 14 37.61 -65.63 -8.48
C ILE A 14 38.63 -66.18 -7.48
N ALA A 15 39.91 -65.87 -7.67
CA ALA A 15 40.99 -65.97 -6.67
C ALA A 15 42.33 -65.53 -7.30
N GLN A 16 42.39 -64.33 -7.87
CA GLN A 16 43.64 -63.64 -8.21
C GLN A 16 43.26 -62.21 -8.55
N GLU A 17 44.04 -61.24 -8.08
CA GLU A 17 43.82 -59.77 -8.15
C GLU A 17 43.11 -59.08 -6.97
N LEU A 18 43.39 -59.50 -5.74
CA LEU A 18 43.31 -58.60 -4.59
C LEU A 18 44.57 -58.81 -3.74
N PHE A 19 45.39 -57.76 -3.63
CA PHE A 19 46.69 -57.60 -2.93
C PHE A 19 47.97 -58.03 -3.67
N PRO A 20 48.68 -57.07 -4.27
CA PRO A 20 50.14 -57.13 -4.36
C PRO A 20 50.75 -55.87 -3.73
N ILE A 21 50.79 -55.77 -2.39
CA ILE A 21 51.51 -54.67 -1.70
C ILE A 21 52.43 -55.13 -0.55
N PHE A 22 52.52 -56.42 -0.21
CA PHE A 22 53.38 -56.85 0.91
C PHE A 22 54.42 -57.95 0.62
N ASP A 23 54.84 -58.11 -0.63
CA ASP A 23 56.03 -58.91 -0.95
C ASP A 23 57.19 -58.01 -1.38
N GLY A 24 57.90 -57.48 -0.39
CA GLY A 24 59.05 -56.60 -0.62
C GLY A 24 59.83 -56.16 0.63
N PHE A 25 59.40 -56.54 1.84
CA PHE A 25 60.07 -56.16 3.10
C PHE A 25 60.76 -57.33 3.84
N GLY A 26 60.65 -58.56 3.32
CA GLY A 26 61.01 -59.79 4.07
C GLY A 26 62.50 -60.13 4.19
N ASN A 27 63.41 -59.49 3.44
CA ASN A 27 64.81 -59.97 3.34
C ASN A 27 65.91 -58.97 3.78
N LYS A 28 65.57 -57.87 4.47
CA LYS A 28 66.55 -56.93 5.08
C LYS A 28 66.49 -56.83 6.62
N PHE A 29 65.73 -57.68 7.30
CA PHE A 29 65.49 -57.60 8.77
C PHE A 29 65.97 -58.84 9.57
N LYS A 30 66.89 -59.64 9.02
CA LYS A 30 67.34 -60.87 9.69
C LYS A 30 68.26 -60.63 10.89
N ASP A 31 69.00 -59.52 10.96
CA ASP A 31 70.04 -59.30 11.99
C ASP A 31 69.69 -58.27 13.08
N LEU A 32 68.39 -57.96 13.28
CA LEU A 32 67.95 -56.98 14.28
C LEU A 32 67.43 -57.66 15.55
N SER A 33 68.02 -57.32 16.70
CA SER A 33 67.60 -57.75 18.04
C SER A 33 66.09 -57.56 18.25
N ILE A 34 65.43 -58.48 18.95
CA ILE A 34 63.97 -58.51 19.17
C ILE A 34 63.40 -57.16 19.63
N ARG A 35 64.14 -56.41 20.45
CA ARG A 35 63.78 -55.06 20.92
C ARG A 35 63.68 -54.02 19.78
N LYS A 36 64.55 -54.10 18.77
CA LYS A 36 64.52 -53.21 17.59
C LYS A 36 63.36 -53.56 16.65
N LYS A 37 62.98 -54.84 16.53
CA LYS A 37 61.81 -55.27 15.75
C LYS A 37 60.50 -54.75 16.35
N LEU A 38 60.40 -54.75 17.68
CA LEU A 38 59.24 -54.19 18.40
C LEU A 38 59.17 -52.66 18.26
N ASN A 39 60.30 -51.95 18.40
CA ASN A 39 60.34 -50.49 18.24
C ASN A 39 60.05 -50.03 16.80
N LEU A 40 60.42 -50.82 15.79
CA LEU A 40 60.08 -50.56 14.38
C LEU A 40 58.58 -50.74 14.10
N GLY A 41 57.97 -51.78 14.66
CA GLY A 41 56.51 -52.00 14.56
C GLY A 41 55.72 -50.90 15.26
N PHE A 42 56.12 -50.54 16.49
CA PHE A 42 55.47 -49.48 17.27
C PHE A 42 55.69 -48.09 16.64
N GLY A 43 56.91 -47.80 16.18
CA GLY A 43 57.23 -46.56 15.47
C GLY A 43 56.43 -46.42 14.17
N GLY A 44 56.27 -47.51 13.41
CA GLY A 44 55.41 -47.55 12.22
C GLY A 44 53.95 -47.26 12.55
N LEU A 45 53.42 -47.83 13.64
CA LEU A 45 52.05 -47.58 14.11
C LEU A 45 51.85 -46.13 14.55
N VAL A 46 52.79 -45.56 15.32
CA VAL A 46 52.74 -44.15 15.74
C VAL A 46 52.81 -43.22 14.55
N LEU A 47 53.69 -43.49 13.59
CA LEU A 47 53.86 -42.66 12.38
C LEU A 47 52.63 -42.77 11.47
N LEU A 48 52.01 -43.95 11.37
CA LEU A 48 50.72 -44.14 10.69
C LEU A 48 49.60 -43.37 11.40
N THR A 49 49.58 -43.39 12.72
CA THR A 49 48.60 -42.63 13.53
C THR A 49 48.80 -41.13 13.32
N PHE A 50 50.05 -40.63 13.30
CA PHE A 50 50.37 -39.25 12.95
C PHE A 50 50.03 -38.90 11.50
N LEU A 51 50.13 -39.83 10.56
CA LEU A 51 49.70 -39.65 9.18
C LEU A 51 48.18 -39.58 9.04
N VAL A 52 47.45 -40.41 9.78
CA VAL A 52 45.98 -40.41 9.81
C VAL A 52 45.45 -39.15 10.50
N VAL A 53 46.02 -38.79 11.66
CA VAL A 53 45.68 -37.56 12.40
C VAL A 53 46.15 -36.32 11.64
N GLY A 54 47.32 -36.36 11.00
CA GLY A 54 47.85 -35.29 10.16
C GLY A 54 47.04 -35.10 8.88
N ARG A 55 46.58 -36.17 8.24
CA ARG A 55 45.58 -36.08 7.15
C ARG A 55 44.24 -35.56 7.66
N SER A 56 43.81 -35.95 8.85
CA SER A 56 42.58 -35.43 9.46
C SER A 56 42.69 -33.93 9.75
N TYR A 57 43.85 -33.46 10.21
CA TYR A 57 44.15 -32.04 10.46
C TYR A 57 44.26 -31.22 9.16
N LEU A 58 44.95 -31.74 8.14
CA LEU A 58 45.05 -31.09 6.82
C LEU A 58 43.72 -31.14 6.05
N SER A 59 42.93 -32.20 6.22
CA SER A 59 41.55 -32.27 5.73
C SER A 59 40.62 -31.32 6.48
N SER A 60 40.89 -31.01 7.76
CA SER A 60 40.16 -29.96 8.49
C SER A 60 40.52 -28.55 8.05
N ILE A 61 41.70 -28.30 7.46
CA ILE A 61 42.03 -26.97 6.91
C ILE A 61 41.46 -26.80 5.48
N SER A 62 41.32 -27.90 4.72
CA SER A 62 40.65 -27.87 3.42
C SER A 62 39.13 -28.12 3.48
N ALA A 63 38.58 -28.56 4.62
CA ALA A 63 37.14 -28.64 4.88
C ALA A 63 36.58 -27.41 5.61
N VAL A 64 37.42 -26.44 5.99
CA VAL A 64 36.99 -25.19 6.65
C VAL A 64 36.96 -23.99 5.70
N ASN A 65 37.47 -24.12 4.47
CA ASN A 65 37.27 -23.10 3.41
C ASN A 65 36.10 -23.40 2.46
N GLU A 66 35.41 -24.53 2.63
CA GLU A 66 34.19 -24.87 1.89
C GLU A 66 32.96 -25.08 2.81
N ILE A 67 33.05 -24.63 4.07
CA ILE A 67 31.95 -24.54 5.05
C ILE A 67 31.99 -23.15 5.75
N LYS A 68 32.31 -22.10 4.99
CA LYS A 68 32.10 -20.70 5.38
C LYS A 68 31.50 -19.86 4.25
N ARG A 69 30.69 -20.50 3.38
CA ARG A 69 29.96 -19.80 2.32
C ARG A 69 28.46 -20.10 2.27
N THR A 70 27.92 -20.61 3.38
CA THR A 70 26.49 -20.94 3.50
C THR A 70 25.81 -20.47 4.79
N GLN A 71 26.52 -19.80 5.72
CA GLN A 71 25.91 -19.20 6.92
C GLN A 71 26.16 -17.69 7.11
N GLU A 72 27.15 -17.06 6.45
CA GLU A 72 27.49 -15.66 6.74
C GLU A 72 26.84 -14.60 5.81
N LEU A 73 26.20 -14.97 4.68
CA LEU A 73 25.75 -13.96 3.68
C LEU A 73 24.32 -14.10 3.14
N ARG A 74 23.62 -15.22 3.40
CA ARG A 74 22.23 -15.44 2.92
C ARG A 74 21.15 -15.05 3.92
N VAL A 75 21.44 -15.24 5.22
CA VAL A 75 20.60 -14.76 6.33
C VAL A 75 20.44 -13.23 6.29
N PRO A 76 21.50 -12.42 6.01
CA PRO A 76 21.39 -10.96 5.97
C PRO A 76 20.40 -10.43 4.92
N ILE A 77 20.36 -10.98 3.70
CA ILE A 77 19.43 -10.48 2.66
C ILE A 77 17.98 -10.83 3.02
N ALA A 78 17.71 -12.08 3.41
CA ALA A 78 16.36 -12.49 3.80
C ALA A 78 15.84 -11.71 5.02
N LEU A 79 16.73 -11.44 5.99
CA LEU A 79 16.42 -10.58 7.15
C LEU A 79 16.13 -9.14 6.72
N SER A 80 16.97 -8.54 5.86
CA SER A 80 16.72 -7.20 5.33
C SER A 80 15.42 -7.12 4.52
N SER A 81 15.11 -8.14 3.70
CA SER A 81 13.83 -8.22 2.99
C SER A 81 12.64 -8.25 3.96
N ALA A 82 12.75 -8.99 5.07
CA ALA A 82 11.70 -9.07 6.08
C ALA A 82 11.52 -7.72 6.83
N ASN A 83 12.62 -7.08 7.21
CA ASN A 83 12.59 -5.76 7.85
C ASN A 83 12.03 -4.68 6.92
N ALA A 84 12.46 -4.67 5.65
CA ALA A 84 11.92 -3.77 4.63
C ALA A 84 10.42 -4.00 4.42
N LYS A 85 9.97 -5.27 4.38
CA LYS A 85 8.54 -5.62 4.28
C LYS A 85 7.74 -5.07 5.46
N ALA A 86 8.23 -5.25 6.68
CA ALA A 86 7.58 -4.73 7.88
C ALA A 86 7.46 -3.20 7.86
N ASN A 87 8.54 -2.50 7.52
CA ASN A 87 8.55 -1.04 7.46
C ASN A 87 7.72 -0.49 6.31
N LEU A 88 7.67 -1.16 5.16
CA LEU A 88 6.79 -0.78 4.06
C LEU A 88 5.31 -0.87 4.45
N LEU A 89 4.92 -1.93 5.16
CA LEU A 89 3.58 -2.07 5.71
C LEU A 89 3.29 -0.96 6.73
N GLN A 90 4.23 -0.66 7.63
CA GLN A 90 4.08 0.41 8.61
C GLN A 90 3.93 1.78 7.94
N MET A 91 4.75 2.08 6.92
CA MET A 91 4.63 3.30 6.12
C MET A 91 3.25 3.42 5.47
N SER A 92 2.76 2.35 4.83
CA SER A 92 1.42 2.37 4.21
C SER A 92 0.30 2.50 5.23
N SER A 93 0.43 1.87 6.41
CA SER A 93 -0.55 1.98 7.50
C SER A 93 -0.60 3.40 8.03
N ASN A 94 0.55 3.98 8.33
CA ASN A 94 0.68 5.34 8.84
C ASN A 94 0.13 6.39 7.85
N ILE A 95 0.33 6.20 6.54
CA ILE A 95 -0.32 7.05 5.53
C ILE A 95 -1.83 6.93 5.63
N GLY A 96 -2.36 5.70 5.65
CA GLY A 96 -3.81 5.45 5.76
C GLY A 96 -4.42 6.03 7.04
N GLU A 97 -3.76 5.83 8.18
CA GLU A 97 -4.14 6.37 9.48
C GLU A 97 -4.16 7.89 9.47
N TYR A 98 -3.12 8.53 8.91
CA TYR A 98 -3.12 9.98 8.71
C TYR A 98 -4.25 10.47 7.79
N LEU A 99 -4.54 9.74 6.71
CA LEU A 99 -5.64 10.06 5.78
C LEU A 99 -7.03 9.77 6.36
N ALA A 100 -7.13 9.04 7.47
CA ALA A 100 -8.35 8.86 8.25
C ALA A 100 -8.47 9.95 9.33
N THR A 101 -7.47 10.10 10.20
CA THR A 101 -7.55 10.92 11.43
C THR A 101 -7.05 12.36 11.25
N GLY A 102 -6.01 12.55 10.44
CA GLY A 102 -5.29 13.84 10.32
C GLY A 102 -4.30 14.09 11.46
N GLU A 103 -4.07 13.12 12.34
CA GLU A 103 -3.18 13.27 13.50
C GLU A 103 -1.71 13.26 13.08
N GLY A 104 -0.96 14.29 13.49
CA GLY A 104 0.43 14.50 13.07
C GLY A 104 1.38 13.33 13.37
N GLU A 105 1.13 12.59 14.45
CA GLU A 105 1.94 11.45 14.89
C GLU A 105 2.12 10.39 13.79
N TYR A 106 1.08 10.13 12.99
CA TYR A 106 1.18 9.15 11.90
C TYR A 106 2.14 9.61 10.79
N ARG A 107 2.30 10.92 10.56
CA ARG A 107 3.32 11.41 9.62
C ARG A 107 4.72 11.18 10.17
N ASP A 108 4.91 11.38 11.47
CA ASP A 108 6.20 11.20 12.13
C ASP A 108 6.61 9.72 12.10
N ARG A 109 5.71 8.82 12.51
CA ARG A 109 5.91 7.36 12.41
C ARG A 109 6.14 6.89 10.97
N TYR A 110 5.50 7.52 9.98
CA TYR A 110 5.79 7.28 8.56
C TYR A 110 7.24 7.62 8.21
N GLN A 111 7.75 8.77 8.66
CA GLN A 111 9.14 9.17 8.41
C GLN A 111 10.14 8.21 9.05
N GLU A 112 9.89 7.79 10.30
CA GLU A 112 10.73 6.80 10.99
C GLU A 112 10.79 5.48 10.22
N SER A 113 9.62 4.95 9.84
CA SER A 113 9.53 3.70 9.08
C SER A 113 10.19 3.83 7.71
N ARG A 114 10.09 5.01 7.06
CA ARG A 114 10.76 5.30 5.79
C ARG A 114 12.27 5.24 5.90
N GLN A 115 12.85 5.87 6.93
CA GLN A 115 14.29 5.85 7.14
C GLN A 115 14.82 4.42 7.33
N ILE A 116 14.08 3.59 8.09
CA ILE A 116 14.44 2.18 8.28
C ILE A 116 14.31 1.40 6.96
N PHE A 117 13.22 1.60 6.21
CA PHE A 117 13.04 0.97 4.90
C PHE A 117 14.19 1.32 3.94
N GLU A 118 14.55 2.60 3.83
CA GLU A 118 15.63 3.08 2.97
C GLU A 118 16.99 2.48 3.37
N ALA A 119 17.26 2.36 4.67
CA ALA A 119 18.47 1.72 5.17
C ALA A 119 18.53 0.22 4.81
N GLU A 120 17.41 -0.50 4.93
CA GLU A 120 17.34 -1.91 4.53
C GLU A 120 17.47 -2.09 3.01
N LEU A 121 16.83 -1.22 2.21
CA LEU A 121 16.95 -1.23 0.75
C LEU A 121 18.42 -1.02 0.31
N ALA A 122 19.09 -0.01 0.87
CA ALA A 122 20.50 0.25 0.60
C ALA A 122 21.40 -0.93 1.01
N ARG A 123 21.09 -1.59 2.14
CA ARG A 123 21.80 -2.80 2.58
C ARG A 123 21.60 -3.95 1.59
N MET A 124 20.37 -4.20 1.15
CA MET A 124 20.05 -5.25 0.18
C MET A 124 20.77 -5.05 -1.15
N GLU A 125 20.89 -3.82 -1.63
CA GLU A 125 21.64 -3.48 -2.83
C GLU A 125 23.14 -3.71 -2.70
N LYS A 126 23.74 -3.35 -1.55
CA LYS A 126 25.15 -3.63 -1.30
C LYS A 126 25.40 -5.14 -1.31
N LEU A 127 24.55 -5.90 -0.61
CA LEU A 127 24.67 -7.36 -0.54
C LEU A 127 24.43 -8.03 -1.90
N SER A 128 23.51 -7.49 -2.72
CA SER A 128 23.19 -8.06 -4.03
C SER A 128 24.33 -7.94 -5.03
N ARG A 129 25.10 -6.84 -4.98
CA ARG A 129 26.29 -6.62 -5.81
C ARG A 129 27.44 -7.56 -5.49
N THR A 130 27.57 -7.97 -4.23
CA THR A 130 28.72 -8.78 -3.77
C THR A 130 28.44 -10.29 -3.82
N SER A 131 27.20 -10.73 -3.65
CA SER A 131 26.94 -12.15 -3.33
C SER A 131 25.58 -12.71 -3.78
N SER A 132 24.90 -12.09 -4.76
CA SER A 132 23.59 -12.55 -5.26
C SER A 132 23.60 -13.04 -6.71
N SER A 133 22.58 -13.81 -7.07
CA SER A 133 22.26 -14.16 -8.47
C SER A 133 21.82 -12.94 -9.27
N ALA A 134 21.96 -13.01 -10.59
CA ALA A 134 21.46 -11.99 -11.53
C ALA A 134 19.95 -11.72 -11.34
N GLU A 135 19.17 -12.78 -11.10
CA GLU A 135 17.73 -12.66 -10.77
C GLU A 135 17.49 -11.78 -9.54
N ASN A 136 18.23 -12.00 -8.44
CA ASN A 136 18.03 -11.20 -7.23
C ASN A 136 18.52 -9.75 -7.42
N GLN A 137 19.58 -9.52 -8.22
CA GLN A 137 20.00 -8.16 -8.56
C GLN A 137 18.91 -7.41 -9.34
N GLU A 138 18.25 -8.08 -10.28
CA GLU A 138 17.13 -7.51 -11.04
C GLU A 138 15.93 -7.17 -10.13
N LEU A 139 15.55 -8.09 -9.21
CA LEU A 139 14.48 -7.85 -8.23
C LEU A 139 14.73 -6.62 -7.37
N ILE A 140 15.96 -6.45 -6.88
CA ILE A 140 16.34 -5.31 -6.06
C ILE A 140 16.34 -4.00 -6.87
N GLN A 141 16.78 -4.05 -8.13
CA GLN A 141 16.73 -2.88 -9.00
C GLN A 141 15.28 -2.45 -9.30
N GLN A 142 14.39 -3.41 -9.59
CA GLN A 142 12.96 -3.13 -9.76
C GLN A 142 12.33 -2.56 -8.48
N LEU A 143 12.75 -3.06 -7.31
CA LEU A 143 12.28 -2.56 -6.01
C LEU A 143 12.67 -1.09 -5.80
N ARG A 144 13.93 -0.73 -6.08
CA ARG A 144 14.40 0.67 -6.03
C ARG A 144 13.57 1.57 -6.95
N THR A 145 13.42 1.21 -8.22
CA THR A 145 12.68 2.03 -9.18
C THR A 145 11.22 2.19 -8.75
N THR A 146 10.58 1.11 -8.29
CA THR A 146 9.21 1.18 -7.76
C THR A 146 9.12 2.07 -6.52
N TYR A 147 10.12 2.04 -5.65
CA TYR A 147 10.20 2.90 -4.47
C TYR A 147 10.35 4.38 -4.82
N GLU A 148 11.21 4.72 -5.79
CA GLU A 148 11.41 6.09 -6.27
C GLU A 148 10.12 6.68 -6.85
N GLU A 149 9.34 5.86 -7.57
CA GLU A 149 8.01 6.25 -8.04
C GLU A 149 6.99 6.36 -6.90
N TRP A 150 7.13 5.55 -5.86
CA TRP A 150 6.17 5.50 -4.75
C TRP A 150 6.37 6.64 -3.74
N VAL A 151 7.62 7.00 -3.44
CA VAL A 151 7.98 7.92 -2.32
C VAL A 151 7.53 9.36 -2.53
N VAL A 152 7.14 9.72 -3.76
CA VAL A 152 6.60 11.05 -4.07
C VAL A 152 5.15 11.24 -3.62
N PHE A 153 4.38 10.16 -3.49
CA PHE A 153 2.95 10.24 -3.16
C PHE A 153 2.65 10.67 -1.72
N PRO A 154 3.33 10.18 -0.68
CA PRO A 154 2.97 10.49 0.71
C PRO A 154 2.91 11.99 1.02
N ASN A 155 3.89 12.79 0.57
CA ASN A 155 3.86 14.23 0.77
C ASN A 155 2.68 14.91 0.06
N ARG A 156 2.35 14.45 -1.16
CA ARG A 156 1.19 14.94 -1.91
C ARG A 156 -0.12 14.58 -1.20
N LEU A 157 -0.23 13.38 -0.68
CA LEU A 157 -1.37 12.91 0.10
C LEU A 157 -1.55 13.72 1.39
N PHE A 158 -0.46 14.00 2.11
CA PHE A 158 -0.49 14.82 3.32
C PHE A 158 -0.90 16.26 3.02
N ALA A 159 -0.38 16.84 1.93
CA ALA A 159 -0.77 18.18 1.48
C ALA A 159 -2.25 18.24 1.10
N LEU A 160 -2.74 17.26 0.34
CA LEU A 160 -4.18 17.17 0.00
C LEU A 160 -5.04 17.06 1.25
N ARG A 161 -4.69 16.18 2.20
CA ARG A 161 -5.45 16.04 3.46
C ARG A 161 -5.56 17.36 4.23
N ASN A 162 -4.50 18.19 4.19
CA ASN A 162 -4.45 19.47 4.88
C ASN A 162 -5.13 20.62 4.13
N ASN A 163 -5.48 20.44 2.85
CA ASN A 163 -6.21 21.42 2.07
C ASN A 163 -7.58 20.87 1.66
N LEU A 164 -8.59 21.21 2.46
CA LEU A 164 -9.94 20.68 2.31
C LEU A 164 -10.54 20.92 0.91
N LEU A 165 -10.33 22.11 0.33
CA LEU A 165 -10.88 22.47 -0.98
C LEU A 165 -10.14 21.82 -2.14
N ASP A 166 -8.82 21.61 -2.01
CA ASP A 166 -8.06 20.77 -2.94
C ASP A 166 -8.53 19.33 -2.90
N ASN A 167 -8.83 18.84 -1.69
CA ASN A 167 -9.19 17.45 -1.46
C ASN A 167 -10.61 17.09 -1.88
N GLN A 168 -11.57 17.99 -1.67
CA GLN A 168 -13.01 17.72 -1.85
C GLN A 168 -13.60 18.60 -2.96
N PRO A 169 -13.69 18.10 -4.20
CA PRO A 169 -14.11 18.91 -5.34
C PRO A 169 -15.57 19.38 -5.24
N ALA A 170 -16.44 18.57 -4.66
CA ALA A 170 -17.84 18.92 -4.46
C ALA A 170 -18.00 20.11 -3.49
N LEU A 171 -17.21 20.14 -2.41
CA LEU A 171 -17.18 21.27 -1.48
C LEU A 171 -16.68 22.53 -2.16
N ARG A 172 -15.62 22.43 -2.98
CA ARG A 172 -15.12 23.55 -3.77
C ARG A 172 -16.20 24.16 -4.66
N ILE A 173 -16.95 23.34 -5.40
CA ILE A 173 -18.06 23.83 -6.24
C ILE A 173 -19.07 24.60 -5.40
N LEU A 174 -19.46 24.05 -4.25
CA LEU A 174 -20.44 24.72 -3.39
C LEU A 174 -19.92 26.05 -2.83
N GLN A 175 -18.65 26.10 -2.42
CA GLN A 175 -18.03 27.33 -1.90
C GLN A 175 -17.81 28.38 -2.99
N GLU A 176 -17.19 28.02 -4.10
CA GLU A 176 -16.80 28.95 -5.15
C GLU A 176 -17.99 29.39 -6.02
N GLU A 177 -18.92 28.48 -6.32
CA GLU A 177 -20.06 28.76 -7.22
C GLU A 177 -21.39 28.92 -6.49
N GLY A 178 -21.56 28.31 -5.31
CA GLY A 178 -22.86 28.20 -4.63
C GLY A 178 -23.11 29.23 -3.52
N GLU A 179 -22.10 29.59 -2.72
CA GLU A 179 -22.26 30.47 -1.56
C GLU A 179 -22.87 31.82 -1.93
N VAL A 180 -22.36 32.46 -3.00
CA VAL A 180 -22.84 33.78 -3.42
C VAL A 180 -24.31 33.73 -3.88
N PRO A 181 -24.73 32.82 -4.79
CA PRO A 181 -26.15 32.66 -5.11
C PRO A 181 -27.03 32.37 -3.90
N ILE A 182 -26.61 31.47 -3.00
CA ILE A 182 -27.37 31.11 -1.79
C ILE A 182 -27.59 32.35 -0.90
N ALA A 183 -26.53 33.10 -0.63
CA ALA A 183 -26.59 34.29 0.20
C ALA A 183 -27.50 35.37 -0.41
N LYS A 184 -27.41 35.59 -1.73
CA LYS A 184 -28.27 36.54 -2.45
C LYS A 184 -29.73 36.14 -2.41
N ILE A 185 -30.05 34.87 -2.66
CA ILE A 185 -31.43 34.36 -2.58
C ILE A 185 -32.02 34.59 -1.18
N MET A 186 -31.29 34.20 -0.13
CA MET A 186 -31.77 34.38 1.24
C MET A 186 -31.93 35.85 1.62
N ALA A 187 -30.98 36.72 1.23
CA ALA A 187 -31.06 38.15 1.50
C ALA A 187 -32.28 38.80 0.82
N ASP A 188 -32.53 38.49 -0.45
CA ASP A 188 -33.66 39.03 -1.19
C ASP A 188 -35.00 38.50 -0.66
N ILE A 189 -35.10 37.20 -0.33
CA ILE A 189 -36.32 36.65 0.30
C ILE A 189 -36.60 37.35 1.63
N ASN A 190 -35.57 37.51 2.49
CA ASN A 190 -35.72 38.18 3.78
C ASN A 190 -36.19 39.63 3.63
N ALA A 191 -35.66 40.34 2.64
CA ALA A 191 -36.06 41.72 2.35
C ALA A 191 -37.53 41.80 1.89
N ILE A 192 -37.96 40.93 0.95
CA ILE A 192 -39.36 40.89 0.51
C ILE A 192 -40.29 40.56 1.68
N VAL A 193 -39.93 39.59 2.53
CA VAL A 193 -40.72 39.24 3.73
C VAL A 193 -40.82 40.42 4.69
N ALA A 194 -39.72 41.17 4.91
CA ALA A 194 -39.72 42.34 5.79
C ALA A 194 -40.60 43.47 5.25
N GLU A 195 -40.53 43.75 3.94
CA GLU A 195 -41.39 44.72 3.26
C GLU A 195 -42.86 44.28 3.33
N GLN A 196 -43.15 43.00 3.08
CA GLN A 196 -44.52 42.47 3.08
C GLN A 196 -45.17 42.56 4.47
N LYS A 197 -44.40 42.40 5.56
CA LYS A 197 -44.89 42.55 6.94
C LYS A 197 -45.38 43.96 7.27
N GLN A 198 -44.96 44.98 6.52
CA GLN A 198 -45.38 46.37 6.73
C GLN A 198 -46.66 46.74 5.98
N ARG A 199 -47.15 45.87 5.08
CA ARG A 199 -48.35 46.13 4.28
C ARG A 199 -49.61 45.91 5.12
N GLN A 200 -50.71 46.52 4.70
CA GLN A 200 -52.00 46.34 5.35
C GLN A 200 -52.39 44.85 5.39
N PRO A 201 -52.93 44.34 6.50
CA PRO A 201 -53.24 42.91 6.68
C PRO A 201 -54.53 42.50 5.96
N THR A 202 -54.57 42.70 4.64
CA THR A 202 -55.64 42.17 3.79
C THR A 202 -55.45 40.66 3.59
N SER A 203 -56.51 39.96 3.20
CA SER A 203 -56.45 38.51 2.91
C SER A 203 -55.33 38.18 1.90
N ASP A 204 -55.20 38.98 0.85
CA ASP A 204 -54.18 38.77 -0.19
C ASP A 204 -52.77 38.99 0.35
N ASN A 205 -52.55 40.04 1.16
CA ASN A 205 -51.23 40.32 1.73
C ASN A 205 -50.80 39.28 2.76
N LEU A 206 -51.74 38.75 3.55
CA LEU A 206 -51.46 37.68 4.50
C LEU A 206 -51.16 36.36 3.78
N ASN A 207 -51.92 36.02 2.74
CA ASN A 207 -51.65 34.83 1.92
C ASN A 207 -50.29 34.93 1.21
N LEU A 208 -49.96 36.09 0.64
CA LEU A 208 -48.64 36.34 0.04
C LEU A 208 -47.53 36.20 1.08
N LEU A 209 -47.71 36.74 2.29
CA LEU A 209 -46.73 36.60 3.38
C LEU A 209 -46.48 35.13 3.74
N VAL A 210 -47.54 34.31 3.84
CA VAL A 210 -47.41 32.86 4.08
C VAL A 210 -46.60 32.20 2.97
N ASN A 211 -46.93 32.46 1.70
CA ASN A 211 -46.21 31.86 0.57
C ASN A 211 -44.73 32.30 0.50
N LEU A 212 -44.42 33.54 0.89
CA LEU A 212 -43.03 34.02 0.98
C LEU A 212 -42.27 33.30 2.11
N THR A 213 -42.91 33.06 3.25
CA THR A 213 -42.31 32.28 4.34
C THR A 213 -42.12 30.80 3.97
N ASP A 214 -43.04 30.22 3.20
CA ASP A 214 -42.89 28.87 2.64
C ASP A 214 -41.70 28.80 1.67
N LEU A 215 -41.54 29.83 0.81
CA LEU A 215 -40.38 29.94 -0.09
C LEU A 215 -39.07 30.02 0.70
N GLN A 216 -39.03 30.87 1.73
CA GLN A 216 -37.86 31.02 2.62
C GLN A 216 -37.49 29.70 3.30
N ARG A 217 -38.47 29.06 3.94
CA ARG A 217 -38.29 27.81 4.68
C ARG A 217 -37.83 26.68 3.75
N SER A 218 -38.52 26.49 2.63
CA SER A 218 -38.20 25.43 1.67
C SER A 218 -36.79 25.60 1.07
N PHE A 219 -36.37 26.83 0.77
CA PHE A 219 -35.02 27.09 0.28
C PHE A 219 -33.95 26.81 1.35
N ALA A 220 -34.19 27.22 2.61
CA ALA A 220 -33.27 26.93 3.71
C ALA A 220 -33.12 25.41 3.94
N LEU A 221 -34.21 24.65 3.89
CA LEU A 221 -34.20 23.19 4.01
C LEU A 221 -33.49 22.53 2.82
N LEU A 222 -33.70 23.03 1.60
CA LEU A 222 -33.01 22.58 0.40
C LEU A 222 -31.48 22.71 0.52
N VAL A 223 -31.01 23.88 0.96
CA VAL A 223 -29.57 24.15 1.18
C VAL A 223 -29.03 23.29 2.33
N SER A 224 -29.79 23.14 3.41
CA SER A 224 -29.40 22.31 4.55
C SER A 224 -29.22 20.84 4.17
N ALA A 225 -30.16 20.27 3.40
CA ALA A 225 -30.08 18.89 2.93
C ALA A 225 -28.88 18.69 1.99
N LEU A 226 -28.60 19.64 1.09
CA LEU A 226 -27.43 19.60 0.21
C LEU A 226 -26.12 19.57 1.02
N ASN A 227 -25.98 20.48 1.99
CA ASN A 227 -24.82 20.54 2.88
C ASN A 227 -24.67 19.26 3.71
N SER A 228 -25.77 18.75 4.24
CA SER A 228 -25.77 17.54 5.07
C SER A 228 -25.30 16.34 4.25
N TYR A 229 -25.81 16.16 3.02
CA TYR A 229 -25.36 15.10 2.13
C TYR A 229 -23.88 15.25 1.75
N LEU A 230 -23.43 16.46 1.45
CA LEU A 230 -22.04 16.75 1.12
C LEU A 230 -21.07 16.34 2.24
N VAL A 231 -21.45 16.59 3.50
CA VAL A 231 -20.60 16.33 4.67
C VAL A 231 -20.66 14.87 5.11
N THR A 232 -21.83 14.24 5.11
CA THR A 232 -22.02 12.91 5.70
C THR A 232 -22.03 11.79 4.68
N GLN A 233 -22.29 12.09 3.41
CA GLN A 233 -22.58 11.12 2.35
C GLN A 233 -23.78 10.20 2.66
N ASP A 234 -24.60 10.55 3.66
CA ASP A 234 -25.77 9.76 4.04
C ASP A 234 -26.89 9.95 3.00
N PRO A 235 -27.30 8.87 2.31
CA PRO A 235 -28.30 8.97 1.24
C PRO A 235 -29.65 9.52 1.70
N SER A 236 -29.99 9.48 2.99
CA SER A 236 -31.19 10.12 3.53
C SER A 236 -31.26 11.60 3.16
N PHE A 237 -30.17 12.34 3.26
CA PHE A 237 -30.12 13.77 2.92
C PHE A 237 -30.27 14.04 1.42
N ARG A 238 -29.89 13.09 0.55
CA ARG A 238 -30.16 13.17 -0.90
C ARG A 238 -31.65 13.06 -1.19
N TYR A 239 -32.35 12.17 -0.48
CA TYR A 239 -33.81 12.05 -0.59
C TYR A 239 -34.51 13.28 0.01
N GLU A 240 -34.05 13.79 1.14
CA GLU A 240 -34.55 15.05 1.73
C GLU A 240 -34.34 16.22 0.79
N TYR A 241 -33.18 16.33 0.14
CA TYR A 241 -32.93 17.36 -0.88
C TYR A 241 -33.98 17.27 -2.00
N ALA A 242 -34.24 16.09 -2.54
CA ALA A 242 -35.22 15.90 -3.61
C ALA A 242 -36.64 16.30 -3.17
N LYS A 243 -37.03 15.97 -1.93
CA LYS A 243 -38.30 16.37 -1.34
C LYS A 243 -38.40 17.89 -1.19
N HIS A 244 -37.40 18.51 -0.55
CA HIS A 244 -37.37 19.96 -0.36
C HIS A 244 -37.27 20.73 -1.67
N PHE A 245 -36.68 20.13 -2.71
CA PHE A 245 -36.65 20.72 -4.05
C PHE A 245 -38.07 20.83 -4.63
N GLN A 246 -38.89 19.78 -4.49
CA GLN A 246 -40.29 19.81 -4.92
C GLN A 246 -41.09 20.86 -4.12
N GLU A 247 -40.96 20.87 -2.79
CA GLU A 247 -41.60 21.87 -1.92
C GLU A 247 -41.20 23.30 -2.32
N HIS A 248 -39.92 23.53 -2.58
CA HIS A 248 -39.39 24.81 -3.02
C HIS A 248 -39.90 25.22 -4.41
N GLN A 249 -39.99 24.27 -5.35
CA GLN A 249 -40.56 24.52 -6.67
C GLN A 249 -42.04 24.92 -6.58
N THR A 250 -42.84 24.23 -5.76
CA THR A 250 -44.24 24.60 -5.52
C THR A 250 -44.37 25.98 -4.86
N ALA A 251 -43.55 26.29 -3.85
CA ALA A 251 -43.55 27.61 -3.22
C ALA A 251 -43.18 28.71 -4.21
N TRP A 252 -42.20 28.46 -5.08
CA TRP A 252 -41.80 29.37 -6.14
C TRP A 252 -42.93 29.64 -7.13
N GLU A 253 -43.62 28.60 -7.60
CA GLU A 253 -44.76 28.73 -8.53
C GLU A 253 -45.90 29.55 -7.93
N LYS A 254 -46.20 29.39 -6.64
CA LYS A 254 -47.20 30.22 -5.95
C LYS A 254 -46.83 31.71 -5.97
N ILE A 255 -45.56 32.04 -5.70
CA ILE A 255 -45.08 33.42 -5.75
C ILE A 255 -45.16 33.99 -7.17
N GLN A 256 -44.83 33.19 -8.19
CA GLN A 256 -44.97 33.61 -9.59
C GLN A 256 -46.44 33.85 -9.97
N ALA A 257 -47.38 33.03 -9.49
CA ALA A 257 -48.81 33.24 -9.70
C ALA A 257 -49.34 34.50 -8.99
N GLN A 258 -48.71 34.91 -7.89
CA GLN A 258 -49.05 36.11 -7.11
C GLN A 258 -48.23 37.35 -7.51
N ARG A 259 -47.51 37.32 -8.64
CA ARG A 259 -46.56 38.37 -9.02
C ARG A 259 -47.20 39.76 -9.13
N SER A 260 -48.48 39.84 -9.50
CA SER A 260 -49.24 41.10 -9.57
C SER A 260 -49.52 41.75 -8.20
N LEU A 261 -49.46 40.99 -7.11
CA LEU A 261 -49.63 41.50 -5.74
C LEU A 261 -48.34 42.15 -5.20
N LEU A 262 -47.19 41.85 -5.81
CA LEU A 262 -45.90 42.40 -5.43
C LEU A 262 -45.77 43.84 -5.90
N ASP A 263 -45.25 44.72 -5.06
CA ASP A 263 -44.85 46.06 -5.48
C ASP A 263 -43.60 46.03 -6.40
N PRO A 264 -43.25 47.14 -7.07
CA PRO A 264 -42.12 47.16 -8.00
C PRO A 264 -40.77 46.76 -7.38
N ASN A 265 -40.52 47.10 -6.11
CA ASN A 265 -39.27 46.73 -5.43
C ASN A 265 -39.23 45.23 -5.14
N GLN A 266 -40.34 44.66 -4.69
CA GLN A 266 -40.49 43.23 -4.47
C GLN A 266 -40.36 42.44 -5.79
N GLN A 267 -40.93 42.93 -6.89
CA GLN A 267 -40.79 42.31 -8.21
C GLN A 267 -39.33 42.25 -8.68
N ALA A 268 -38.57 43.34 -8.51
CA ALA A 268 -37.14 43.38 -8.85
C ALA A 268 -36.32 42.37 -8.02
N LYS A 269 -36.65 42.21 -6.72
CA LYS A 269 -36.01 41.18 -5.88
C LYS A 269 -36.37 39.76 -6.31
N ILE A 270 -37.62 39.50 -6.71
CA ILE A 270 -38.01 38.19 -7.28
C ILE A 270 -37.22 37.87 -8.56
N GLU A 271 -36.96 38.85 -9.41
CA GLU A 271 -36.12 38.66 -10.60
C GLU A 271 -34.67 38.29 -10.22
N ASN A 272 -34.10 38.98 -9.23
CA ASN A 272 -32.77 38.63 -8.70
C ASN A 272 -32.74 37.22 -8.10
N ILE A 273 -33.79 36.83 -7.35
CA ILE A 273 -33.92 35.48 -6.82
C ILE A 273 -33.97 34.47 -7.96
N GLN A 274 -34.75 34.72 -9.02
CA GLN A 274 -34.84 33.81 -10.17
C GLN A 274 -33.47 33.56 -10.82
N GLN A 275 -32.69 34.61 -11.05
CA GLN A 275 -31.36 34.51 -11.65
C GLN A 275 -30.39 33.71 -10.78
N ASN A 276 -30.34 34.01 -9.47
CA ASN A 276 -29.46 33.29 -8.54
C ASN A 276 -29.92 31.85 -8.31
N ARG A 277 -31.24 31.60 -8.31
CA ARG A 277 -31.83 30.27 -8.21
C ARG A 277 -31.43 29.39 -9.39
N GLN A 278 -31.44 29.92 -10.62
CA GLN A 278 -30.96 29.18 -11.79
C GLN A 278 -29.48 28.78 -11.65
N LYS A 279 -28.62 29.68 -11.15
CA LYS A 279 -27.21 29.39 -10.89
C LYS A 279 -27.05 28.29 -9.84
N PHE A 280 -27.73 28.44 -8.70
CA PHE A 280 -27.69 27.46 -7.61
C PHE A 280 -28.19 26.08 -8.06
N LEU A 281 -29.35 26.01 -8.71
CA LEU A 281 -29.97 24.74 -9.10
C LEU A 281 -29.21 23.96 -10.18
N ALA A 282 -28.24 24.59 -10.86
CA ALA A 282 -27.33 23.90 -11.78
C ALA A 282 -26.20 23.12 -11.06
N LEU A 283 -25.97 23.36 -9.77
CA LEU A 283 -24.87 22.78 -8.99
C LEU A 283 -25.19 21.40 -8.38
N PRO A 284 -26.36 21.15 -7.76
CA PRO A 284 -26.66 19.93 -7.01
C PRO A 284 -26.34 18.64 -7.74
N GLN A 285 -26.72 18.51 -9.03
CA GLN A 285 -26.44 17.31 -9.79
C GLN A 285 -24.94 17.06 -9.96
N LYS A 286 -24.14 18.11 -10.19
CA LYS A 286 -22.67 18.01 -10.29
C LYS A 286 -22.08 17.61 -8.94
N ILE A 287 -22.56 18.23 -7.86
CA ILE A 287 -22.14 17.93 -6.49
C ILE A 287 -22.43 16.47 -6.16
N PHE A 288 -23.65 15.98 -6.40
CA PHE A 288 -24.04 14.60 -6.14
C PHE A 288 -23.20 13.61 -6.94
N ALA A 289 -22.96 13.86 -8.23
CA ALA A 289 -22.12 13.02 -9.05
C ALA A 289 -20.69 12.88 -8.49
N ILE A 290 -20.12 13.94 -7.91
CA ILE A 290 -18.79 13.89 -7.29
C ILE A 290 -18.84 13.16 -5.94
N VAL A 291 -19.82 13.47 -5.09
CA VAL A 291 -19.97 12.84 -3.76
C VAL A 291 -20.16 11.32 -3.88
N GLU A 292 -20.89 10.88 -4.91
CA GLU A 292 -21.15 9.46 -5.22
C GLU A 292 -19.99 8.78 -5.96
N SER A 293 -19.00 9.56 -6.39
CA SER A 293 -17.87 9.02 -7.14
C SER A 293 -16.76 8.51 -6.23
N GLU A 294 -15.95 7.63 -6.81
CA GLU A 294 -14.67 7.21 -6.26
C GLU A 294 -13.66 8.36 -6.02
N ASN A 295 -13.93 9.55 -6.56
CA ASN A 295 -13.09 10.74 -6.50
C ASN A 295 -13.63 11.82 -5.56
N TYR A 296 -14.60 11.50 -4.68
CA TYR A 296 -15.15 12.45 -3.71
C TYR A 296 -14.06 13.07 -2.82
N ARG A 297 -13.02 12.29 -2.51
CA ARG A 297 -11.79 12.69 -1.83
C ARG A 297 -10.57 12.33 -2.69
N LYS A 298 -9.84 13.34 -3.14
CA LYS A 298 -8.68 13.16 -4.03
C LYS A 298 -7.54 12.41 -3.35
N ASP A 299 -7.30 12.66 -2.05
CA ASP A 299 -6.27 11.94 -1.30
C ASP A 299 -6.56 10.44 -1.21
N LEU A 300 -7.80 10.05 -0.90
CA LEU A 300 -8.19 8.63 -0.83
C LEU A 300 -8.16 7.96 -2.20
N SER A 301 -8.64 8.66 -3.25
CA SER A 301 -8.55 8.16 -4.63
C SER A 301 -7.09 7.90 -5.01
N LEU A 302 -6.21 8.89 -4.84
CA LEU A 302 -4.78 8.78 -5.14
C LEU A 302 -4.08 7.69 -4.30
N PHE A 303 -4.44 7.57 -3.02
CA PHE A 303 -3.91 6.51 -2.17
C PHE A 303 -4.30 5.13 -2.70
N ARG A 304 -5.57 4.92 -3.08
CA ARG A 304 -6.09 3.65 -3.60
C ARG A 304 -5.51 3.31 -4.98
N THR A 305 -5.39 4.28 -5.88
CA THR A 305 -5.02 4.03 -7.29
C THR A 305 -3.52 4.03 -7.53
N GLU A 306 -2.75 4.84 -6.79
CA GLU A 306 -1.31 4.96 -6.98
C GLU A 306 -0.51 4.29 -5.86
N THR A 307 -0.85 4.57 -4.60
CA THR A 307 0.00 4.16 -3.47
C THR A 307 -0.18 2.67 -3.13
N VAL A 308 -1.40 2.18 -3.03
CA VAL A 308 -1.70 0.78 -2.68
C VAL A 308 -1.15 -0.23 -3.71
N PRO A 309 -1.35 -0.07 -5.03
CA PRO A 309 -0.85 -1.04 -6.01
C PRO A 309 0.68 -1.13 -6.02
N ARG A 310 1.35 0.02 -5.93
CA ARG A 310 2.82 0.10 -5.87
C ARG A 310 3.38 -0.51 -4.58
N THR A 311 2.69 -0.32 -3.45
CA THR A 311 3.01 -1.01 -2.20
C THR A 311 2.94 -2.52 -2.38
N ARG A 312 1.87 -3.04 -3.02
CA ARG A 312 1.74 -4.48 -3.33
C ARG A 312 2.85 -4.99 -4.25
N THR A 313 3.25 -4.21 -5.25
CA THR A 313 4.39 -4.54 -6.13
C THR A 313 5.68 -4.66 -5.33
N MET A 314 6.00 -3.67 -4.48
CA MET A 314 7.20 -3.72 -3.64
C MET A 314 7.18 -4.90 -2.66
N LEU A 315 6.02 -5.20 -2.04
CA LEU A 315 5.86 -6.37 -1.17
C LEU A 315 6.14 -7.69 -1.91
N SER A 316 5.65 -7.81 -3.15
CA SER A 316 5.92 -8.98 -4.02
C SER A 316 7.41 -9.10 -4.37
N LEU A 317 8.08 -7.99 -4.69
CA LEU A 317 9.51 -7.98 -4.98
C LEU A 317 10.36 -8.37 -3.77
N LEU A 318 10.02 -7.87 -2.58
CA LEU A 318 10.66 -8.23 -1.31
C LEU A 318 10.48 -9.71 -0.98
N GLU A 319 9.28 -10.25 -1.19
CA GLU A 319 8.96 -11.66 -0.97
C GLU A 319 9.77 -12.56 -1.93
N ARG A 320 9.80 -12.23 -3.22
CA ARG A 320 10.58 -12.96 -4.23
C ARG A 320 12.08 -12.90 -3.95
N SER A 321 12.59 -11.74 -3.51
CA SER A 321 13.99 -11.60 -3.12
C SER A 321 14.34 -12.49 -1.93
N SER A 322 13.48 -12.53 -0.89
CA SER A 322 13.64 -13.44 0.24
C SER A 322 13.65 -14.92 -0.20
N GLN A 323 12.69 -15.30 -1.06
CA GLN A 323 12.56 -16.68 -1.55
C GLN A 323 13.72 -17.12 -2.46
N ALA A 324 14.19 -16.26 -3.37
CA ALA A 324 15.32 -16.55 -4.25
C ALA A 324 16.58 -16.88 -3.43
N ASN A 325 16.76 -16.21 -2.30
CA ASN A 325 17.87 -16.47 -1.38
C ASN A 325 17.67 -17.73 -0.50
N SER A 326 16.44 -18.23 -0.39
CA SER A 326 16.11 -19.49 0.32
C SER A 326 16.21 -20.75 -0.56
N LYS A 327 15.76 -20.72 -1.83
CA LYS A 327 15.62 -21.91 -2.70
C LYS A 327 16.93 -22.48 -3.25
N VAL A 328 17.97 -21.66 -3.40
CA VAL A 328 19.28 -22.12 -3.91
C VAL A 328 19.97 -23.12 -2.95
N GLY A 329 19.55 -23.21 -1.69
CA GLY A 329 20.08 -24.16 -0.72
C GLY A 329 19.57 -25.62 -0.87
N LEU A 330 18.48 -25.86 -1.60
CA LEU A 330 17.85 -27.19 -1.71
C LEU A 330 18.26 -27.98 -2.96
N ARG A 331 18.99 -27.37 -3.90
CA ARG A 331 19.49 -28.04 -5.12
C ARG A 331 20.90 -28.61 -4.98
N ILE A 332 21.51 -28.51 -3.80
CA ILE A 332 22.80 -29.14 -3.50
C ILE A 332 22.54 -30.15 -2.38
N LYS A 333 22.00 -31.31 -2.75
CA LYS A 333 22.04 -32.53 -1.94
C LYS A 333 22.32 -33.71 -2.86
#